data_AF-A0A522Y7Y0-F1
#
_entry.id   AF-A0A522Y7Y0-F1
#
_cell.length_a   1.000
_cell.length_b   1.000
_cell.length_c   1.000
_cell.angle_alpha   90.00
_cell.angle_beta   90.00
_cell.angle_gamma   90.00
#
_symmetry.space_group_name_H-M   'P 1'
#
loop_
_entity.id
_entity.type
_entity.pdbx_description
1 polymer ?
#
loop_
_entity_poly.entity_id
_entity_poly.type
_entity_poly.pdbx_seq_one_letter_code
_entity_poly.pdbx_strand_id
1 'polypeptide(L)'
;MSTPTDKYFPKTHYAPGRKAETPRDLTSDRIAEHLASFRASGGQVEVLGNTRVLKQIEPQTASETIASVPSTPPRPARPTSRGR
;
A
#
# COMPACT_ATOMS: atom_id res chain seq x y z
N MET A 1 29.91 -5.07 37.75
CA MET A 1 29.58 -3.75 37.19
C MET A 1 29.18 -3.96 35.73
N SER A 2 27.88 -4.04 35.43
CA SER A 2 27.37 -4.29 34.08
C SER A 2 27.27 -2.98 33.31
N THR A 3 27.88 -2.89 32.13
CA THR A 3 27.70 -1.76 31.22
C THR A 3 26.34 -1.86 30.52
N PRO A 4 25.58 -0.76 30.37
CA PRO A 4 24.34 -0.78 29.62
C PRO A 4 24.67 -0.84 28.12
N THR A 5 24.25 -1.90 27.45
CA THR A 5 24.18 -1.99 25.99
C THR A 5 23.19 -0.94 25.48
N ASP A 6 23.73 0.23 25.13
CA ASP A 6 23.03 1.23 24.32
C ASP A 6 22.72 0.60 22.96
N LYS A 7 21.44 0.50 22.65
CA LYS A 7 20.96 -0.19 21.44
C LYS A 7 21.39 0.63 20.24
N TYR A 8 22.39 0.14 19.53
CA TYR A 8 22.91 0.73 18.30
C TYR A 8 21.83 0.63 17.20
N PHE A 9 20.94 1.62 17.13
CA PHE A 9 20.10 1.81 15.96
C PHE A 9 20.99 2.38 14.84
N PRO A 10 21.11 1.71 13.68
CA PRO A 10 21.97 2.19 12.61
C PRO A 10 21.47 3.55 12.15
N LYS A 11 22.37 4.54 12.15
CA LYS A 11 22.12 5.85 11.55
C LYS A 11 21.79 5.62 10.08
N THR A 12 20.54 5.84 9.70
CA THR A 12 20.15 5.88 8.29
C THR A 12 21.05 6.87 7.58
N HIS A 13 21.76 6.43 6.54
CA HIS A 13 22.53 7.30 5.65
C HIS A 13 21.56 8.17 4.85
N TYR A 14 20.94 9.16 5.49
CA TYR A 14 20.20 10.19 4.78
C TYR A 14 21.24 11.00 4.02
N ALA A 15 21.26 10.85 2.70
CA ALA A 15 22.19 11.57 1.84
C ALA A 15 22.10 13.08 2.15
N PRO A 16 23.17 13.72 2.64
CA PRO A 16 23.13 15.13 2.99
C PRO A 16 23.08 15.94 1.69
N GLY A 17 21.92 16.53 1.37
CA GLY A 17 21.81 17.45 0.23
C GLY A 17 20.42 17.66 -0.37
N ARG A 18 19.43 16.81 -0.07
CA ARG A 18 18.06 17.04 -0.59
C ARG A 18 17.31 17.97 0.34
N LYS A 19 16.96 19.16 -0.16
CA LYS A 19 15.98 20.04 0.50
C LYS A 19 14.67 19.24 0.61
N ALA A 20 14.11 19.14 1.80
CA ALA A 20 12.84 18.44 1.99
C ALA A 20 11.75 19.18 1.19
N GLU A 21 11.12 18.48 0.26
CA GLU A 21 10.02 19.04 -0.53
C GLU A 21 8.82 19.30 0.39
N THR A 22 8.19 20.46 0.21
CA THR A 22 7.00 20.76 1.00
C THR A 22 5.81 19.99 0.43
N PRO A 23 4.81 19.62 1.24
CA PRO A 23 3.65 18.86 0.75
C PRO A 23 2.86 19.59 -0.36
N ARG A 24 3.03 20.90 -0.51
CA ARG A 24 2.45 21.70 -1.61
C ARG A 24 3.09 21.41 -2.97
N ASP A 25 4.29 20.86 -2.97
CA ASP A 25 5.08 20.59 -4.18
C ASP A 25 4.87 19.17 -4.72
N LEU A 26 4.14 18.32 -3.98
CA LEU A 26 3.85 16.92 -4.33
C LEU A 26 2.65 16.82 -5.27
N THR A 27 2.87 17.13 -6.54
CA THR A 27 1.90 16.88 -7.60
C THR A 27 2.03 15.46 -8.15
N SER A 28 0.96 14.94 -8.76
CA SER A 28 0.97 13.61 -9.40
C SER A 28 2.09 13.49 -10.44
N ASP A 29 2.27 14.52 -11.27
CA ASP A 29 3.27 14.52 -12.35
C ASP A 29 4.70 14.43 -11.81
N ARG A 30 5.00 15.16 -10.73
CA ARG A 30 6.31 15.13 -10.09
C ARG A 30 6.60 13.77 -9.45
N ILE A 31 5.60 13.17 -8.81
CA ILE A 31 5.72 11.82 -8.26
C ILE A 31 6.02 10.83 -9.39
N ALA A 32 5.37 10.95 -10.55
CA ALA A 32 5.63 10.09 -11.70
C ALA A 32 7.08 10.23 -12.22
N GLU A 33 7.60 11.45 -12.31
CA GLU A 33 8.98 11.72 -12.68
C GLU A 33 9.99 11.09 -11.70
N HIS A 34 9.74 11.21 -10.40
CA HIS A 34 10.58 10.59 -9.37
C HIS A 34 10.53 9.06 -9.44
N LEU A 35 9.37 8.47 -9.69
CA LEU A 35 9.25 7.02 -9.88
C LEU A 35 10.00 6.54 -11.14
N ALA A 36 9.96 7.32 -12.23
CA ALA A 36 10.68 7.01 -13.46
C ALA A 36 12.20 7.06 -13.24
N SER A 37 12.72 8.13 -12.61
CA SER A 37 14.15 8.26 -12.30
C SER A 37 14.64 7.16 -11.36
N PHE A 38 13.84 6.79 -10.35
CA PHE A 38 14.16 5.68 -9.45
C PHE A 38 14.28 4.35 -10.21
N ARG A 39 13.32 4.04 -11.09
CA ARG A 39 13.37 2.83 -11.94
C ARG A 39 14.58 2.85 -12.89
N ALA A 40 14.88 3.99 -13.50
CA ALA A 40 16.04 4.14 -14.38
C ALA A 40 17.38 3.90 -13.67
N SER A 41 17.46 4.23 -12.37
CA SER A 41 18.63 3.91 -11.53
C SER A 41 18.74 2.43 -11.11
N GLY A 42 17.81 1.58 -11.56
CA GLY A 42 17.75 0.16 -11.21
C GLY A 42 16.94 -0.14 -9.94
N GLY A 43 16.23 0.84 -9.39
CA GLY A 43 15.36 0.66 -8.24
C GLY A 43 14.11 -0.17 -8.57
N GLN A 44 13.74 -1.07 -7.67
CA GLN A 44 12.52 -1.88 -7.73
C GLN A 44 11.57 -1.48 -6.61
N VAL A 45 10.27 -1.45 -6.91
CA VAL A 45 9.22 -1.17 -5.91
C VAL A 45 8.47 -2.46 -5.64
N GLU A 46 8.63 -3.01 -4.44
CA GLU A 46 7.93 -4.22 -4.00
C GLU A 46 6.73 -3.84 -3.11
N VAL A 47 5.58 -4.46 -3.37
CA VAL A 47 4.36 -4.28 -2.56
C VAL A 47 4.32 -5.37 -1.50
N LEU A 48 4.58 -4.99 -0.24
CA LEU A 48 4.65 -5.92 0.89
C LEU A 48 3.28 -6.28 1.48
N GLY A 49 2.25 -5.50 1.15
CA GLY A 49 0.89 -5.71 1.64
C GLY A 49 0.01 -4.48 1.40
N ASN A 50 -1.30 -4.66 1.54
CA ASN A 50 -2.28 -3.59 1.36
C ASN A 50 -2.84 -3.14 2.72
N THR A 51 -2.55 -1.91 3.12
CA THR A 51 -3.19 -1.31 4.30
C THR A 51 -4.57 -0.78 3.92
N ARG A 52 -5.60 -1.14 4.69
CA ARG A 52 -6.95 -0.59 4.49
C ARG A 52 -6.96 0.89 4.88
N VAL A 53 -7.36 1.76 3.96
CA VAL A 53 -7.58 3.17 4.23
C VAL A 53 -9.05 3.37 4.62
N LEU A 54 -9.30 4.09 5.70
CA LEU A 54 -10.66 4.53 6.05
C LEU A 54 -11.11 5.56 5.02
N LYS A 55 -12.16 5.24 4.27
CA LYS A 55 -12.79 6.19 3.35
C LYS A 55 -13.83 7.00 4.11
N GLN A 56 -13.87 8.30 3.86
CA GLN A 56 -14.98 9.12 4.34
C GLN A 56 -16.27 8.59 3.70
N ILE A 57 -17.23 8.24 4.54
CA ILE A 57 -18.56 7.81 4.10
C ILE A 57 -19.39 9.08 4.01
N GLU A 58 -19.90 9.39 2.83
CA GLU A 58 -20.91 10.44 2.71
C GLU A 58 -22.17 9.97 3.47
N PRO A 59 -22.81 10.84 4.27
CA PRO A 59 -24.05 10.47 4.93
C PRO A 59 -25.08 10.09 3.87
N GLN A 60 -25.37 8.81 3.74
CA GLN A 60 -26.41 8.30 2.86
C GLN A 60 -27.73 8.87 3.37
N THR A 61 -28.28 9.86 2.65
CA THR A 61 -29.70 10.15 2.75
C THR A 61 -30.41 8.87 2.31
N ALA A 62 -31.16 8.28 3.23
CA ALA A 62 -31.78 6.97 3.05
C ALA A 62 -32.90 7.03 2.01
N SER A 63 -32.54 6.99 0.74
CA SER A 63 -33.45 6.77 -0.40
C SER A 63 -32.64 6.27 -1.59
N GLU A 64 -32.43 4.95 -1.68
CA GLU A 64 -32.52 4.14 -2.91
C GLU A 64 -31.97 2.73 -2.67
N THR A 65 -32.87 1.84 -2.21
CA THR A 65 -33.00 0.48 -2.76
C THR A 65 -32.90 0.63 -4.30
N ILE A 66 -32.00 -0.02 -5.06
CA ILE A 66 -31.93 -1.45 -5.35
C ILE A 66 -30.58 -1.80 -6.06
N ALA A 67 -30.06 -3.00 -5.75
CA ALA A 67 -29.35 -3.92 -6.65
C ALA A 67 -27.95 -3.57 -7.22
N SER A 68 -26.91 -3.97 -6.50
CA SER A 68 -25.73 -4.60 -7.12
C SER A 68 -25.08 -5.58 -6.15
N VAL A 69 -25.48 -6.85 -6.24
CA VAL A 69 -24.85 -7.95 -5.50
C VAL A 69 -23.46 -8.18 -6.10
N PRO A 70 -22.36 -8.17 -5.33
CA PRO A 70 -21.05 -8.50 -5.89
C PRO A 70 -21.02 -9.98 -6.27
N SER A 71 -20.76 -10.23 -7.56
CA SER A 71 -20.55 -11.55 -8.15
C SER A 71 -19.49 -12.34 -7.36
N THR A 72 -19.92 -13.38 -6.65
CA THR A 72 -19.04 -14.37 -6.03
C THR A 72 -18.48 -15.28 -7.13
N PRO A 73 -17.16 -15.50 -7.24
CA PRO A 73 -16.64 -16.46 -8.22
C PRO A 73 -17.14 -17.88 -7.88
N PRO A 74 -17.51 -18.71 -8.87
CA PRO A 74 -18.03 -20.04 -8.61
C PRO A 74 -16.98 -20.90 -7.90
N ARG A 75 -17.34 -21.41 -6.72
CA ARG A 75 -16.54 -22.39 -6.00
C ARG A 75 -16.39 -23.63 -6.89
N PRO A 76 -15.17 -24.14 -7.16
CA PRO A 76 -15.03 -25.38 -7.92
C PRO A 76 -15.73 -26.52 -7.16
N ALA A 77 -16.53 -27.30 -7.88
CA ALA A 77 -17.28 -28.42 -7.32
C ALA A 77 -16.32 -29.44 -6.69
N ARG A 78 -16.62 -29.87 -5.45
CA ARG A 78 -15.92 -31.00 -4.83
C ARG A 78 -16.31 -32.28 -5.60
N PRO A 79 -15.37 -33.03 -6.19
CA PRO A 79 -15.73 -34.32 -6.78
C PRO A 79 -16.23 -35.24 -5.67
N THR A 80 -17.49 -35.65 -5.76
CA THR A 80 -18.01 -36.72 -4.91
C THR A 80 -17.51 -38.04 -5.49
N SER A 81 -16.47 -38.60 -4.88
CA SER A 81 -16.07 -39.98 -5.11
C SER A 81 -17.20 -40.89 -4.61
N ARG A 82 -18.09 -41.31 -5.52
CA ARG A 82 -19.05 -42.39 -5.29
C ARG A 82 -18.48 -43.66 -5.94
N GLY A 83 -17.53 -44.28 -5.24
CA GLY A 83 -17.00 -45.61 -5.57
C GLY A 83 -17.69 -46.66 -4.69
N ARG A 84 -18.31 -47.64 -5.34
CA ARG A 84 -18.89 -48.85 -4.75
C ARG A 84 -17.82 -49.76 -4.16
#